data_AF-A0A660PHA3-F1
#
_entry.id   AF-A0A660PHA3-F1
#
_cell.length_a   1.000
_cell.length_b   1.000
_cell.length_c   1.000
_cell.angle_alpha   90.00
_cell.angle_beta   90.00
_cell.angle_gamma   90.00
#
_symmetry.space_group_name_H-M   'P 1'
#
loop_
_entity.id
_entity.type
_entity.pdbx_description
1 polymer ?
#
loop_
_entity_poly.entity_id
_entity_poly.type
_entity_poly.pdbx_seq_one_letter_code
_entity_poly.pdbx_strand_id
1 'polypeptide(L)'
;MENLIRKKDFRMVKIIAYATMVLSPVVYVFIPIFAEVVSRGGGEMHILFYILYFLAMVVPAMYYIIEKFQLSLYLKQKISTSPEKLFYSLSVIKFSLTLSAYVFGLVVFFVSGDASRFYMFYPIGIIWSFVHWPTEEKFNNFMNKCKKDIYVK
;
A
#
# COMPACT_ATOMS: atom_id res chain seq x y z
N MET A 1 3.57 12.94 -28.40
CA MET A 1 3.79 13.60 -27.09
C MET A 1 3.06 12.88 -25.94
N GLU A 2 1.79 12.49 -26.13
CA GLU A 2 0.97 11.80 -25.11
C GLU A 2 1.60 10.49 -24.56
N ASN A 3 2.19 9.65 -25.42
CA ASN A 3 2.87 8.41 -24.98
C ASN A 3 4.12 8.65 -24.11
N LEU A 4 4.81 9.79 -24.28
CA LEU A 4 5.99 10.11 -23.47
C LEU A 4 5.60 10.55 -22.06
N ILE A 5 4.51 11.32 -21.93
CA ILE A 5 3.95 11.77 -20.65
C ILE A 5 3.48 10.55 -19.84
N ARG A 6 2.72 9.64 -20.45
CA ARG A 6 2.25 8.40 -19.80
C ARG A 6 3.40 7.52 -19.29
N LYS A 7 4.47 7.36 -20.08
CA LYS A 7 5.65 6.59 -19.67
C LYS A 7 6.35 7.21 -18.46
N LYS A 8 6.43 8.55 -18.41
CA LYS A 8 7.03 9.28 -17.28
C LYS A 8 6.22 9.08 -16.00
N ASP A 9 4.90 9.24 -16.08
CA ASP A 9 4.01 9.10 -14.91
C ASP A 9 4.02 7.67 -14.37
N PHE A 10 3.98 6.67 -15.26
CA PHE A 10 4.07 5.27 -14.84
C PHE A 10 5.43 4.92 -14.24
N ARG A 11 6.54 5.48 -14.76
CA ARG A 11 7.87 5.32 -14.15
C ARG A 11 7.89 5.88 -12.74
N MET A 12 7.24 7.02 -12.49
CA MET A 12 7.16 7.60 -11.16
C MET A 12 6.39 6.70 -10.18
N VAL A 13 5.28 6.10 -10.62
CA VAL A 13 4.54 5.11 -9.82
C VAL A 13 5.40 3.90 -9.47
N LYS A 14 6.18 3.38 -10.44
CA LYS A 14 7.13 2.28 -10.17
C LYS A 14 8.19 2.67 -9.14
N ILE A 15 8.76 3.87 -9.23
CA ILE A 15 9.76 4.35 -8.26
C ILE A 15 9.16 4.39 -6.85
N ILE A 16 7.95 4.92 -6.71
CA ILE A 16 7.26 4.97 -5.42
C ILE A 16 6.97 3.57 -4.89
N ALA A 17 6.52 2.65 -5.76
CA ALA A 17 6.32 1.25 -5.37
C ALA A 17 7.61 0.60 -4.86
N TYR A 18 8.74 0.78 -5.55
CA TYR A 18 10.03 0.28 -5.07
C TYR A 18 10.42 0.89 -3.72
N ALA A 19 10.28 2.21 -3.57
CA ALA A 19 10.60 2.90 -2.32
C ALA A 19 9.75 2.38 -1.16
N THR A 20 8.44 2.23 -1.37
CA THR A 20 7.48 1.89 -0.31
C THR A 20 7.39 0.39 -0.04
N MET A 21 7.49 -0.47 -1.05
CA MET A 21 7.19 -1.91 -0.93
C MET A 21 8.46 -2.77 -0.84
N VAL A 22 9.63 -2.21 -1.15
CA VAL A 22 10.93 -2.90 -1.07
C VAL A 22 11.87 -2.17 -0.13
N LEU A 23 12.19 -0.90 -0.40
CA LEU A 23 13.19 -0.17 0.38
C LEU A 23 12.74 0.05 1.83
N SER A 24 11.52 0.54 2.06
CA SER A 24 11.02 0.77 3.42
C SER A 24 10.98 -0.50 4.28
N PRO A 25 10.41 -1.64 3.82
CA PRO A 25 10.45 -2.89 4.59
C PRO A 25 11.86 -3.38 4.89
N VAL A 26 12.81 -3.23 3.94
CA VAL A 26 14.21 -3.60 4.17
C VAL A 26 14.80 -2.73 5.28
N VAL A 27 14.60 -1.42 5.25
CA VAL A 27 15.04 -0.51 6.33
C VAL A 27 14.44 -0.92 7.67
N TYR A 28 13.16 -1.29 7.70
CA TYR A 28 12.47 -1.68 8.93
C TYR A 28 13.04 -2.96 9.57
N VAL A 29 13.57 -3.91 8.77
CA VAL A 29 14.18 -5.16 9.29
C VAL A 29 15.31 -4.85 10.26
N PHE A 30 16.03 -3.76 10.01
CA PHE A 30 17.19 -3.37 10.82
C PHE A 30 16.82 -2.61 12.09
N ILE A 31 15.60 -2.07 12.21
CA ILE A 31 15.20 -1.27 13.38
C ILE A 31 15.36 -2.07 14.69
N PRO A 32 14.88 -3.32 14.80
CA PRO A 32 15.05 -4.09 16.03
C PRO A 32 16.49 -4.41 16.42
N ILE A 33 17.43 -4.35 15.46
CA ILE A 33 18.85 -4.63 15.72
C ILE A 33 19.51 -3.46 16.46
N PHE A 34 19.07 -2.23 16.17
CA PHE A 34 19.67 -1.00 16.71
C PHE A 34 18.83 -0.37 17.83
N ALA A 35 17.56 -0.74 17.97
CA ALA A 35 16.67 -0.15 18.96
C ALA A 35 16.69 -0.96 20.26
N GLU A 36 17.17 -0.34 21.35
CA GLU A 36 17.00 -0.87 22.70
C GLU A 36 15.56 -0.59 23.18
N VAL A 37 14.72 -1.63 23.17
CA VAL A 37 13.34 -1.56 23.65
C VAL A 37 13.21 -2.43 24.90
N VAL A 38 12.81 -1.84 26.02
CA VAL A 38 12.55 -2.58 27.26
C VAL A 38 11.33 -3.47 27.04
N SER A 39 11.52 -4.79 27.09
CA SER A 39 10.42 -5.74 26.92
C SER A 39 9.42 -5.59 28.05
N ARG A 40 8.16 -5.31 27.68
CA ARG A 40 7.03 -5.28 28.61
C ARG A 40 6.15 -6.48 28.32
N GLY A 41 6.33 -7.54 29.12
CA GLY A 41 5.48 -8.73 29.06
C GLY A 41 4.13 -8.49 29.74
N GLY A 42 3.03 -8.92 29.12
CA GLY A 42 1.69 -8.81 29.69
C GLY A 42 0.59 -9.34 28.76
N GLY A 43 -0.55 -9.75 29.32
CA GLY A 43 -1.69 -10.30 28.56
C GLY A 43 -2.24 -9.33 27.51
N GLU A 44 -2.24 -8.03 27.81
CA GLU A 44 -2.70 -6.96 26.91
C GLU A 44 -1.90 -6.91 25.59
N MET A 45 -0.60 -7.23 25.65
CA MET A 45 0.28 -7.26 24.48
C MET A 45 -0.08 -8.37 23.49
N HIS A 46 -0.64 -9.47 23.97
CA HIS A 46 -1.12 -10.54 23.10
C HIS A 46 -2.36 -10.10 22.32
N ILE A 47 -3.29 -9.42 22.99
CA ILE A 47 -4.50 -8.90 22.34
C ILE A 47 -4.14 -7.87 21.27
N LEU A 48 -3.27 -6.91 21.60
CA LEU A 48 -2.80 -5.92 20.63
C LEU A 48 -2.14 -6.56 19.41
N PHE A 49 -1.27 -7.57 19.63
CA PHE A 49 -0.65 -8.32 18.54
C PHE A 49 -1.70 -8.91 17.59
N TYR A 50 -2.70 -9.63 18.11
CA TYR A 50 -3.72 -10.26 17.27
C TYR A 50 -4.58 -9.24 16.51
N ILE A 51 -4.94 -8.12 17.16
CA ILE A 51 -5.68 -7.04 16.49
C ILE A 51 -4.86 -6.49 15.32
N LEU A 52 -3.61 -6.13 15.56
CA LEU A 52 -2.74 -5.56 14.53
C LEU A 52 -2.43 -6.57 13.42
N TYR A 53 -2.22 -7.84 13.77
CA TYR A 53 -1.99 -8.90 12.80
C TYR A 53 -3.21 -9.11 11.89
N PHE A 54 -4.41 -9.08 12.46
CA PHE A 54 -5.66 -9.10 11.68
C PHE A 54 -5.79 -7.88 10.77
N LEU A 55 -5.53 -6.67 11.30
CA LEU A 55 -5.56 -5.44 10.50
C LEU A 55 -4.52 -5.46 9.37
N ALA A 56 -3.34 -6.02 9.59
CA ALA A 56 -2.32 -6.17 8.54
C ALA A 56 -2.82 -7.01 7.35
N MET A 57 -3.69 -7.99 7.59
CA MET A 57 -4.30 -8.80 6.53
C MET A 57 -5.43 -8.04 5.81
N VAL A 58 -6.24 -7.27 6.54
CA VAL A 58 -7.49 -6.69 6.04
C VAL A 58 -7.30 -5.31 5.42
N VAL A 59 -6.47 -4.45 6.03
CA VAL A 59 -6.31 -3.05 5.62
C VAL A 59 -5.83 -2.90 4.16
N PRO A 60 -4.85 -3.68 3.67
CA PRO A 60 -4.48 -3.62 2.25
C PRO A 60 -5.66 -3.96 1.32
N ALA A 61 -6.52 -4.90 1.71
CA ALA A 61 -7.70 -5.28 0.92
C ALA A 61 -8.73 -4.14 0.81
N MET A 62 -8.75 -3.18 1.74
CA MET A 62 -9.65 -2.02 1.64
C MET A 62 -9.38 -1.17 0.40
N TYR A 63 -8.20 -1.28 -0.22
CA TYR A 63 -7.91 -0.60 -1.48
C TYR A 63 -8.98 -0.86 -2.54
N TYR A 64 -9.48 -2.10 -2.67
CA TYR A 64 -10.49 -2.44 -3.67
C TYR A 64 -11.80 -1.66 -3.50
N ILE A 65 -12.16 -1.35 -2.26
CA ILE A 65 -13.35 -0.54 -1.95
C ILE A 65 -13.08 0.92 -2.30
N ILE A 66 -11.91 1.45 -1.89
CA ILE A 66 -11.49 2.84 -2.15
C ILE A 66 -11.40 3.11 -3.65
N GLU A 67 -10.80 2.20 -4.41
CA GLU A 67 -10.67 2.32 -5.88
C GLU A 67 -12.05 2.40 -6.54
N LYS A 68 -12.97 1.50 -6.20
CA LYS A 68 -14.34 1.51 -6.74
C LYS A 68 -15.06 2.82 -6.41
N PHE A 69 -14.93 3.28 -5.17
CA PHE A 69 -15.57 4.50 -4.71
C PHE A 69 -15.02 5.75 -5.43
N GLN A 70 -13.70 5.91 -5.49
CA GLN A 70 -13.07 7.06 -6.15
C GLN A 70 -13.29 7.06 -7.66
N LEU A 71 -13.25 5.89 -8.32
CA LEU A 71 -13.60 5.78 -9.73
C LEU A 71 -15.05 6.17 -10.00
N SER A 72 -15.99 5.72 -9.16
CA SER A 72 -17.40 6.09 -9.28
C SER A 72 -17.58 7.61 -9.14
N LEU A 73 -16.92 8.25 -8.16
CA LEU A 73 -16.98 9.69 -7.99
C LEU A 73 -16.39 10.43 -9.20
N TYR A 74 -15.23 10.00 -9.68
CA TYR A 74 -14.56 10.57 -10.83
C TYR A 74 -15.46 10.58 -12.08
N LEU A 75 -16.09 9.44 -12.37
CA LEU A 75 -16.98 9.29 -13.52
C LEU A 75 -18.29 10.07 -13.39
N LYS A 76 -18.82 10.22 -12.15
CA LYS A 76 -20.09 10.94 -11.91
C LYS A 76 -19.92 12.46 -11.90
N GLN A 77 -18.83 12.97 -11.35
CA GLN A 77 -18.69 14.40 -11.06
C GLN A 77 -17.92 15.20 -12.12
N LYS A 78 -17.52 14.60 -13.25
CA LYS A 78 -16.67 15.23 -14.28
C LYS A 78 -15.51 16.01 -13.66
N ILE A 79 -14.83 15.40 -12.67
CA ILE A 79 -13.74 16.05 -11.94
C ILE A 79 -12.64 16.40 -12.95
N SER A 80 -12.18 17.66 -12.95
CA SER A 80 -11.14 18.21 -13.84
C SER A 80 -9.75 17.54 -13.68
N THR A 81 -9.64 16.49 -12.88
CA THR A 81 -8.38 15.77 -12.67
C THR A 81 -8.13 14.82 -13.84
N SER A 82 -6.89 14.76 -14.33
CA SER A 82 -6.56 13.81 -15.39
C SER A 82 -6.57 12.37 -14.88
N PRO A 83 -6.94 11.37 -15.71
CA PRO A 83 -6.94 9.96 -15.30
C PRO A 83 -5.57 9.48 -14.78
N GLU A 84 -4.47 10.02 -15.32
CA GLU A 84 -3.11 9.72 -14.88
C GLU A 84 -2.87 10.16 -13.43
N LYS A 85 -3.35 11.36 -13.06
CA LYS A 85 -3.27 11.87 -11.68
C LYS A 85 -4.12 11.04 -10.72
N LEU A 86 -5.29 10.60 -11.17
CA LEU A 86 -6.14 9.71 -10.37
C LEU A 86 -5.47 8.36 -10.14
N PHE A 87 -4.91 7.75 -11.17
CA PHE A 87 -4.17 6.48 -11.06
C PHE A 87 -2.97 6.60 -10.11
N TYR A 88 -2.23 7.71 -10.23
CA TYR A 88 -1.12 8.01 -9.33
C TYR A 88 -1.59 8.07 -7.87
N SER A 89 -2.63 8.86 -7.60
CA SER A 89 -3.21 9.00 -6.25
C SER A 89 -3.66 7.66 -5.67
N LEU A 90 -4.41 6.87 -6.45
CA LEU A 90 -4.84 5.54 -6.07
C LEU A 90 -3.66 4.60 -5.82
N SER A 91 -2.61 4.69 -6.64
CA SER A 91 -1.40 3.88 -6.45
C SER A 91 -0.67 4.24 -5.15
N VAL A 92 -0.55 5.53 -4.83
CA VAL A 92 0.04 5.97 -3.54
C VAL A 92 -0.79 5.43 -2.37
N ILE A 93 -2.11 5.55 -2.41
CA ILE A 93 -3.00 5.01 -1.36
C ILE A 93 -2.78 3.49 -1.22
N LYS A 94 -2.81 2.76 -2.32
CA LYS A 94 -2.60 1.31 -2.35
C LYS A 94 -1.27 0.89 -1.72
N PHE A 95 -0.19 1.58 -2.07
CA PHE A 95 1.15 1.28 -1.55
C PHE A 95 1.26 1.63 -0.07
N SER A 96 0.66 2.74 0.37
CA SER A 96 0.60 3.11 1.79
C SER A 96 -0.18 2.11 2.62
N LEU A 97 -1.32 1.61 2.13
CA LEU A 97 -2.10 0.56 2.79
C LEU A 97 -1.33 -0.76 2.85
N THR A 98 -0.50 -1.06 1.85
CA THR A 98 0.38 -2.24 1.88
C THR A 98 1.51 -2.06 2.89
N LEU A 99 2.12 -0.86 2.90
CA LEU A 99 3.20 -0.50 3.82
C LEU A 99 2.72 -0.58 5.29
N SER A 100 1.46 -0.28 5.56
CA SER A 100 0.93 -0.31 6.93
C SER A 100 1.05 -1.68 7.59
N ALA A 101 1.04 -2.78 6.82
CA ALA A 101 1.26 -4.12 7.37
C ALA A 101 2.62 -4.22 8.10
N TYR A 102 3.69 -3.66 7.52
CA TYR A 102 5.01 -3.62 8.16
C TYR A 102 5.06 -2.63 9.33
N VAL A 103 4.38 -1.49 9.20
CA VAL A 103 4.29 -0.48 10.27
C VAL A 103 3.58 -1.05 11.50
N PHE A 104 2.52 -1.85 11.32
CA PHE A 104 1.86 -2.54 12.42
C PHE A 104 2.81 -3.49 13.16
N GLY A 105 3.67 -4.21 12.42
CA GLY A 105 4.73 -5.00 13.02
C GLY A 105 5.69 -4.14 13.85
N LEU A 106 6.11 -2.98 13.34
CA LEU A 106 6.99 -2.06 14.09
C LEU A 106 6.32 -1.57 15.37
N VAL A 107 5.02 -1.25 15.31
CA VAL A 107 4.24 -0.88 16.51
C VAL A 107 4.27 -2.01 17.53
N VAL A 108 4.06 -3.27 17.10
CA VAL A 108 4.19 -4.42 18.01
C VAL A 108 5.58 -4.49 18.61
N PHE A 109 6.64 -4.33 17.83
CA PHE A 109 8.02 -4.34 18.33
C PHE A 109 8.26 -3.24 19.37
N PHE A 110 7.91 -1.99 19.09
CA PHE A 110 8.16 -0.87 20.00
C PHE A 110 7.40 -0.98 21.32
N VAL A 111 6.21 -1.58 21.31
CA VAL A 111 5.41 -1.71 22.54
C VAL A 111 5.79 -2.97 23.33
N SER A 112 6.13 -4.08 22.66
CA SER A 112 6.42 -5.37 23.33
C SER A 112 7.90 -5.64 23.59
N GLY A 113 8.79 -5.04 22.81
CA GLY A 113 10.20 -5.42 22.70
C GLY A 113 10.43 -6.77 22.01
N ASP A 114 9.39 -7.43 21.47
CA ASP A 114 9.49 -8.75 20.86
C ASP A 114 9.67 -8.66 19.34
N ALA A 115 10.91 -8.79 18.89
CA ALA A 115 11.27 -8.79 17.48
C ALA A 115 10.65 -9.97 16.70
N SER A 116 10.40 -11.11 17.35
CA SER A 116 9.85 -12.30 16.70
C SER A 116 8.45 -12.03 16.17
N ARG A 117 7.60 -11.37 16.98
CA ARG A 117 6.25 -10.98 16.58
C ARG A 117 6.25 -9.94 15.46
N PHE A 118 7.23 -9.04 15.44
CA PHE A 118 7.40 -8.10 14.34
C PHE A 118 7.66 -8.80 13.00
N TYR A 119 8.57 -9.79 12.97
CA TYR A 119 8.89 -10.50 11.74
C TYR A 119 7.70 -11.30 11.18
N MET A 120 6.71 -11.67 12.00
CA MET A 120 5.48 -12.32 11.53
C MET A 120 4.63 -11.44 10.59
N PHE A 121 4.81 -10.11 10.61
CA PHE A 121 4.09 -9.21 9.70
C PHE A 121 4.70 -9.18 8.28
N TYR A 122 5.95 -9.63 8.11
CA TYR A 122 6.63 -9.59 6.82
C TYR A 122 5.98 -10.45 5.75
N PRO A 123 5.63 -11.73 6.00
CA PRO A 123 4.94 -12.55 5.01
C PRO A 123 3.65 -11.89 4.50
N ILE A 124 2.86 -11.29 5.39
CA ILE A 124 1.63 -10.57 5.02
C ILE A 124 1.95 -9.39 4.10
N GLY A 125 2.88 -8.54 4.51
CA GLY A 125 3.31 -7.40 3.71
C GLY A 125 3.86 -7.81 2.34
N ILE A 126 4.65 -8.89 2.27
CA ILE A 126 5.25 -9.39 1.03
C ILE A 126 4.17 -9.90 0.08
N ILE A 127 3.20 -10.68 0.57
CA ILE A 127 2.07 -11.17 -0.21
C ILE A 127 1.32 -9.99 -0.82
N TRP A 128 0.96 -9.00 0.00
CA TRP A 128 0.27 -7.80 -0.49
C TRP A 128 1.13 -6.97 -1.44
N SER A 129 2.45 -6.96 -1.24
CA SER A 129 3.38 -6.30 -2.16
C SER A 129 3.31 -6.91 -3.57
N PHE A 130 3.25 -8.23 -3.69
CA PHE A 130 3.07 -8.89 -4.98
C PHE A 130 1.70 -8.60 -5.60
N VAL A 131 0.62 -8.67 -4.81
CA VAL A 131 -0.75 -8.41 -5.28
C VAL A 131 -0.87 -6.98 -5.83
N HIS A 132 -0.34 -6.00 -5.09
CA HIS A 132 -0.48 -4.59 -5.41
C HIS A 132 0.59 -4.03 -6.35
N TRP A 133 1.55 -4.85 -6.77
CA TRP A 133 2.64 -4.43 -7.64
C TRP A 133 2.13 -3.72 -8.91
N PRO A 134 2.71 -2.56 -9.27
CA PRO A 134 2.31 -1.84 -10.47
C PRO A 134 2.85 -2.51 -11.73
N THR A 135 1.94 -2.90 -12.62
CA THR A 135 2.27 -3.41 -13.95
C THR A 135 1.73 -2.46 -15.03
N GLU A 136 2.36 -2.46 -16.20
CA GLU A 136 1.92 -1.63 -17.33
C GLU A 136 0.52 -2.03 -17.80
N GLU A 137 0.22 -3.33 -17.73
CA GLU A 137 -1.11 -3.86 -18.03
C GLU A 137 -2.18 -3.25 -17.10
N LYS A 138 -1.96 -3.23 -15.78
CA LYS A 138 -2.90 -2.62 -14.82
C LYS A 138 -3.10 -1.12 -15.11
N PHE A 139 -2.04 -0.40 -15.46
CA PHE A 139 -2.11 1.01 -15.84
C PHE A 139 -2.92 1.21 -17.13
N ASN A 140 -2.62 0.46 -18.20
CA ASN A 140 -3.33 0.55 -19.47
C ASN A 140 -4.81 0.17 -19.32
N ASN A 141 -5.11 -0.87 -18.53
CA ASN A 141 -6.48 -1.28 -18.23
C ASN A 141 -7.25 -0.18 -17.49
N PHE A 142 -6.62 0.50 -16.54
CA PHE A 142 -7.21 1.65 -15.85
C PHE A 142 -7.50 2.81 -16.82
N MET A 143 -6.52 3.17 -17.66
CA MET A 143 -6.68 4.24 -18.65
C MET A 143 -7.81 3.94 -19.65
N ASN A 144 -7.88 2.68 -20.11
CA ASN A 144 -8.93 2.22 -21.03
C ASN A 144 -10.32 2.27 -20.37
N LYS A 145 -10.41 1.89 -19.09
CA LYS A 145 -11.66 1.98 -18.31
C LYS A 145 -12.15 3.42 -18.21
N CYS A 146 -11.25 4.36 -17.90
CA CYS A 146 -11.59 5.79 -17.87
C CYS A 146 -11.99 6.33 -19.25
N LYS A 147 -11.35 5.89 -20.34
CA LYS A 147 -11.73 6.33 -21.70
C LYS A 147 -13.08 5.79 -22.13
N LYS A 148 -13.34 4.49 -21.95
CA LYS A 148 -14.57 3.83 -22.42
C LYS A 148 -15.82 4.48 -21.82
N ASP A 149 -15.79 4.81 -20.54
CA ASP A 149 -16.94 5.41 -19.85
C ASP A 149 -17.16 6.89 -20.18
N ILE A 150 -16.17 7.57 -20.78
CA ILE A 150 -16.29 8.95 -21.28
C ILE A 150 -16.92 8.97 -22.68
N TYR A 151 -16.71 7.95 -23.52
CA TYR A 151 -17.21 7.91 -24.91
C TYR A 151 -18.57 7.19 -25.09
N VAL A 152 -19.07 6.51 -24.06
CA VAL A 152 -20.37 5.79 -24.09
C VAL A 152 -21.53 6.65 -23.54
N LYS A 153 -21.29 7.95 -23.30
CA LYS A 153 -22.31 8.95 -22.94
C LYS A 153 -22.24 10.14 -23.89
#